data_AF-A0AAV0KS52-F1
#
_entry.id   AF-A0AAV0KS52-F1
#
_cell.length_a   1.000
_cell.length_b   1.000
_cell.length_c   1.000
_cell.angle_alpha   90.00
_cell.angle_beta   90.00
_cell.angle_gamma   90.00
#
_symmetry.space_group_name_H-M   'P 1'
#
loop_
_entity.id
_entity.type
_entity.pdbx_description
1 polymer ?
#
loop_
_entity_poly.entity_id
_entity_poly.type
_entity_poly.pdbx_seq_one_letter_code
_entity_poly.pdbx_strand_id
1 'polypeptide(L)'
;IRPWKNVLEDIQQGNNRLKWKDRAPYAYWRGNPTVAPTRKDLLNCNFTHYWKTTTRLYTQDWKVESAQGYRQSKLQDQCTHKYKIYIQGWAWSVSEKYILACNSMVLYVRSAYHDFFSRGMSPLQHYWPIRDNTKCSSLKYAVEWGNNHTQEAQSIGEAGSRYVFQEMKMEFVYDYMFHLLTEYAKLLRFKPTVPPGAVEVSPETMACHQNGTYRKFMMESLVRSPSDSVPCNLPPAFDSNELRDFWDGNDKSIKRVEAWEDEYWRTHPKPNLGS
;
A
#
# COMPACT_ATOMS: atom_id res chain seq x y z
N ILE A 1 -9.92 -11.90 -1.10
CA ILE A 1 -8.44 -12.01 -1.07
C ILE A 1 -8.08 -12.99 0.04
N ARG A 2 -7.05 -13.83 -0.12
CA ARG A 2 -6.65 -14.82 0.91
C ARG A 2 -6.11 -14.14 2.18
N PRO A 3 -5.93 -14.87 3.30
CA PRO A 3 -5.29 -14.32 4.49
C PRO A 3 -3.90 -13.72 4.23
N TRP A 4 -3.56 -12.67 4.99
CA TRP A 4 -2.38 -11.84 4.74
C TRP A 4 -1.08 -12.64 4.69
N LYS A 5 -0.82 -13.51 5.68
CA LYS A 5 0.39 -14.36 5.71
C LYS A 5 0.56 -15.16 4.41
N ASN A 6 -0.51 -15.82 3.98
CA ASN A 6 -0.51 -16.65 2.77
C ASN A 6 -0.31 -15.80 1.51
N VAL A 7 -0.89 -14.59 1.44
CA VAL A 7 -0.70 -13.69 0.28
C VAL A 7 0.72 -13.13 0.24
N LEU A 8 1.28 -12.79 1.40
CA LEU A 8 2.61 -12.23 1.52
C LEU A 8 3.68 -13.24 1.06
N GLU A 9 3.54 -14.51 1.44
CA GLU A 9 4.37 -15.62 0.94
C GLU A 9 4.23 -15.80 -0.59
N ASP A 10 3.01 -15.79 -1.12
CA ASP A 10 2.77 -15.89 -2.57
C ASP A 10 3.45 -14.73 -3.34
N ILE A 11 3.38 -13.49 -2.82
CA ILE A 11 4.02 -12.32 -3.42
C ILE A 11 5.54 -12.44 -3.33
N GLN A 12 6.09 -12.93 -2.21
CA GLN A 12 7.53 -13.16 -2.06
C GLN A 12 8.04 -14.13 -3.13
N GLN A 13 7.33 -15.23 -3.35
CA GLN A 13 7.64 -16.18 -4.42
C GLN A 13 7.47 -15.53 -5.81
N GLY A 14 6.43 -14.72 -5.99
CA GLY A 14 6.16 -13.96 -7.21
C GLY A 14 7.31 -13.00 -7.57
N ASN A 15 7.89 -12.31 -6.58
CA ASN A 15 9.03 -11.41 -6.78
C ASN A 15 10.25 -12.11 -7.35
N ASN A 16 10.46 -13.38 -7.03
CA ASN A 16 11.60 -14.16 -7.50
C ASN A 16 11.46 -14.64 -8.96
N ARG A 17 10.27 -14.52 -9.56
CA ARG A 17 10.02 -14.96 -10.94
C ARG A 17 10.62 -14.02 -11.99
N LEU A 18 10.79 -12.74 -11.65
CA LEU A 18 11.34 -11.73 -12.55
C LEU A 18 12.26 -10.79 -11.78
N LYS A 19 13.56 -10.80 -12.14
CA LYS A 19 14.56 -9.93 -11.51
C LYS A 19 14.18 -8.46 -11.75
N TRP A 20 14.42 -7.61 -10.76
CA TRP A 20 14.02 -6.21 -10.80
C TRP A 20 14.49 -5.48 -12.08
N LYS A 21 15.73 -5.72 -12.50
CA LYS A 21 16.31 -5.15 -13.72
C LYS A 21 15.55 -5.49 -15.01
N ASP A 22 14.89 -6.65 -15.05
CA ASP A 22 14.17 -7.18 -16.21
C ASP A 22 12.68 -6.78 -16.20
N ARG A 23 12.23 -6.05 -15.17
CA ARG A 23 10.86 -5.54 -15.07
C ARG A 23 10.62 -4.38 -16.03
N ALA A 24 9.37 -4.24 -16.46
CA ALA A 24 8.95 -3.17 -17.36
C ALA A 24 9.22 -1.77 -16.73
N PRO A 25 9.87 -0.84 -17.45
CA PRO A 25 10.33 0.44 -16.90
C PRO A 25 9.23 1.52 -16.85
N TYR A 26 7.98 1.12 -16.60
CA TYR A 26 6.82 2.00 -16.62
C TYR A 26 6.09 2.00 -15.27
N ALA A 27 5.47 3.13 -14.94
CA ALA A 27 4.53 3.25 -13.82
C ALA A 27 3.24 2.49 -14.14
N TYR A 28 2.95 1.48 -13.32
CA TYR A 28 1.79 0.62 -13.52
C TYR A 28 0.71 0.86 -12.48
N TRP A 29 -0.54 0.95 -12.95
CA TRP A 29 -1.74 0.90 -12.14
C TRP A 29 -2.83 0.09 -12.82
N ARG A 30 -3.52 -0.75 -12.04
CA ARG A 30 -4.75 -1.40 -12.48
C ARG A 30 -5.76 -1.40 -11.35
N GLY A 31 -6.95 -0.88 -11.60
CA GLY A 31 -7.96 -0.75 -10.56
C GLY A 31 -9.28 -0.21 -11.08
N ASN A 32 -10.28 -0.13 -10.20
CA ASN A 32 -11.58 0.43 -10.55
C ASN A 32 -11.52 1.98 -10.45
N PRO A 33 -11.68 2.72 -11.56
CA PRO A 33 -11.64 4.18 -11.56
C PRO A 33 -12.95 4.83 -11.07
N THR A 34 -14.06 4.10 -11.04
CA THR A 34 -15.38 4.67 -10.72
C THR A 34 -15.59 4.91 -9.23
N VAL A 35 -14.71 4.38 -8.38
CA VAL A 35 -14.84 4.47 -6.92
C VAL A 35 -14.32 5.78 -6.36
N ALA A 36 -13.54 6.57 -7.11
CA ALA A 36 -13.02 7.84 -6.60
C ALA A 36 -12.69 8.81 -7.73
N PRO A 37 -13.03 10.11 -7.59
CA PRO A 37 -12.68 11.12 -8.59
C PRO A 37 -11.19 11.15 -8.94
N THR A 38 -10.30 11.05 -7.95
CA THR A 38 -8.83 11.04 -8.18
C THR A 38 -8.36 9.84 -9.02
N ARG A 39 -9.03 8.67 -8.94
CA ARG A 39 -8.72 7.51 -9.79
C ARG A 39 -9.21 7.69 -11.22
N LYS A 40 -10.37 8.32 -11.40
CA LYS A 40 -10.85 8.71 -12.72
C LYS A 40 -9.89 9.72 -13.35
N ASP A 41 -9.44 10.69 -12.58
CA ASP A 41 -8.44 11.68 -13.02
C ASP A 41 -7.08 11.04 -13.34
N LEU A 42 -6.63 10.05 -12.57
CA LEU A 42 -5.38 9.32 -12.86
C LEU A 42 -5.36 8.76 -14.29
N LEU A 43 -6.50 8.29 -14.82
CA LEU A 43 -6.57 7.76 -16.17
C LEU A 43 -6.17 8.80 -17.23
N ASN A 44 -6.34 10.10 -16.96
CA ASN A 44 -5.91 11.21 -17.84
C ASN A 44 -4.40 11.18 -18.11
N CYS A 45 -3.61 10.60 -17.19
CA CYS A 45 -2.17 10.40 -17.35
C CYS A 45 -1.79 9.29 -18.33
N ASN A 46 -2.74 8.74 -19.11
CA ASN A 46 -2.49 7.74 -20.15
C ASN A 46 -3.22 8.08 -21.46
N PHE A 47 -3.78 9.28 -21.63
CA PHE A 47 -4.51 9.65 -22.85
C PHE A 47 -3.57 10.09 -23.99
N THR A 48 -2.61 10.96 -23.70
CA THR A 48 -1.70 11.52 -24.71
C THR A 48 -0.50 10.58 -24.94
N HIS A 49 0.04 10.57 -26.16
CA HIS A 49 1.26 9.80 -26.46
C HIS A 49 2.40 10.18 -25.51
N TYR A 50 2.46 11.46 -25.11
CA TYR A 50 3.45 11.97 -24.18
C TYR A 50 3.45 11.23 -22.84
N TRP A 51 2.31 11.10 -22.18
CA TRP A 51 2.23 10.40 -20.89
C TRP A 51 2.33 8.87 -21.04
N LYS A 52 1.82 8.31 -22.15
CA LYS A 52 1.93 6.89 -22.51
C LYS A 52 3.38 6.40 -22.57
N THR A 53 4.36 7.27 -22.72
CA THR A 53 5.78 6.85 -22.67
C THR A 53 6.21 6.34 -21.30
N THR A 54 5.56 6.76 -20.22
CA THR A 54 5.98 6.45 -18.84
C THR A 54 4.96 5.68 -18.01
N THR A 55 3.66 5.72 -18.37
CA THR A 55 2.59 5.13 -17.57
C THR A 55 1.86 4.00 -18.30
N ARG A 56 1.32 3.05 -17.53
CA ARG A 56 0.52 1.92 -17.97
C ARG A 56 -0.68 1.80 -17.02
N LEU A 57 -1.81 2.39 -17.41
CA LEU A 57 -3.01 2.46 -16.59
C LEU A 57 -4.13 1.64 -17.19
N TYR A 58 -4.72 0.75 -16.39
CA TYR A 58 -5.77 -0.17 -16.83
C TYR A 58 -6.97 -0.14 -15.90
N THR A 59 -8.17 -0.16 -16.49
CA THR A 59 -9.41 -0.34 -15.72
C THR A 59 -9.57 -1.79 -15.31
N GLN A 60 -9.94 -2.00 -14.05
CA GLN A 60 -10.30 -3.32 -13.51
C GLN A 60 -11.82 -3.44 -13.40
N ASP A 61 -12.39 -4.34 -14.20
CA ASP A 61 -13.80 -4.73 -14.06
C ASP A 61 -13.91 -5.97 -13.16
N TRP A 62 -14.47 -5.78 -11.96
CA TRP A 62 -14.62 -6.86 -10.98
C TRP A 62 -15.70 -7.87 -11.35
N LYS A 63 -16.71 -7.50 -12.16
CA LYS A 63 -17.72 -8.45 -12.64
C LYS A 63 -17.08 -9.46 -13.60
N VAL A 64 -16.26 -8.96 -14.52
CA VAL A 64 -15.53 -9.81 -15.48
C VAL A 64 -14.50 -10.69 -14.76
N GLU A 65 -13.70 -10.12 -13.86
CA GLU A 65 -12.72 -10.92 -13.10
C GLU A 65 -13.39 -12.00 -12.26
N SER A 66 -14.50 -11.68 -11.59
CA SER A 66 -15.23 -12.66 -10.80
C SER A 66 -15.76 -13.80 -11.68
N ALA A 67 -16.29 -13.50 -12.87
CA ALA A 67 -16.76 -14.50 -13.81
C ALA A 67 -15.62 -15.40 -14.34
N GLN A 68 -14.39 -14.87 -14.45
CA GLN A 68 -13.22 -15.60 -14.93
C GLN A 68 -12.36 -16.22 -13.81
N GLY A 69 -12.82 -16.13 -12.55
CA GLY A 69 -12.10 -16.68 -11.39
C GLY A 69 -10.79 -15.95 -11.07
N TYR A 70 -10.73 -14.64 -11.32
CA TYR A 70 -9.61 -13.75 -10.97
C TYR A 70 -8.26 -14.14 -11.56
N ARG A 71 -8.24 -14.92 -12.66
CA ARG A 71 -7.01 -15.44 -13.27
C ARG A 71 -6.01 -14.35 -13.64
N GLN A 72 -6.51 -13.16 -14.02
CA GLN A 72 -5.70 -12.02 -14.46
C GLN A 72 -5.41 -11.01 -13.34
N SER A 73 -5.89 -11.26 -12.11
CA SER A 73 -5.78 -10.34 -10.97
C SER A 73 -5.08 -10.94 -9.75
N LYS A 74 -4.41 -12.08 -9.92
CA LYS A 74 -3.59 -12.72 -8.89
C LYS A 74 -2.48 -11.78 -8.43
N LEU A 75 -2.42 -11.47 -7.14
CA LEU A 75 -1.50 -10.48 -6.59
C LEU A 75 -0.02 -10.84 -6.82
N GLN A 76 0.31 -12.13 -6.72
CA GLN A 76 1.65 -12.67 -6.96
C GLN A 76 2.15 -12.51 -8.40
N ASP A 77 1.24 -12.27 -9.35
CA ASP A 77 1.57 -12.12 -10.76
C ASP A 77 1.71 -10.63 -11.16
N GLN A 78 1.55 -9.70 -10.20
CA GLN A 78 1.50 -8.26 -10.49
C GLN A 78 2.84 -7.52 -10.30
N CYS A 79 3.90 -8.19 -9.86
CA CYS A 79 5.21 -7.60 -9.58
C CYS A 79 6.12 -7.57 -10.82
N THR A 80 5.57 -7.08 -11.94
CA THR A 80 6.19 -7.14 -13.28
C THR A 80 6.76 -5.80 -13.77
N HIS A 81 6.54 -4.72 -13.01
CA HIS A 81 6.93 -3.36 -13.38
C HIS A 81 7.87 -2.78 -12.32
N LYS A 82 8.83 -1.93 -12.72
CA LYS A 82 9.74 -1.27 -11.78
C LYS A 82 9.02 -0.31 -10.83
N TYR A 83 7.92 0.28 -11.29
CA TYR A 83 7.17 1.28 -10.56
C TYR A 83 5.69 0.90 -10.42
N LYS A 84 5.13 1.05 -9.21
CA LYS A 84 3.72 0.74 -8.92
C LYS A 84 3.04 1.97 -8.33
N ILE A 85 1.90 2.36 -8.87
CA ILE A 85 1.20 3.57 -8.42
C ILE A 85 0.27 3.21 -7.26
N TYR A 86 0.44 3.88 -6.12
CA TYR A 86 -0.58 3.94 -5.08
C TYR A 86 -1.47 5.17 -5.29
N ILE A 87 -2.78 4.96 -5.21
CA ILE A 87 -3.77 6.03 -5.22
C ILE A 87 -5.00 5.64 -4.39
N GLN A 88 -5.48 6.58 -3.59
CA GLN A 88 -6.60 6.37 -2.68
C GLN A 88 -7.91 6.04 -3.43
N GLY A 89 -8.85 5.41 -2.71
CA GLY A 89 -10.20 5.13 -3.19
C GLY A 89 -11.21 6.06 -2.51
N TRP A 90 -12.30 5.50 -2.01
CA TRP A 90 -13.22 6.21 -1.10
C TRP A 90 -12.49 6.68 0.16
N ALA A 91 -11.58 5.83 0.66
CA ALA A 91 -10.66 6.10 1.76
C ALA A 91 -9.24 5.65 1.34
N TRP A 92 -8.43 5.16 2.28
CA TRP A 92 -7.20 4.45 1.94
C TRP A 92 -7.50 3.23 1.06
N SER A 93 -6.52 2.79 0.27
CA SER A 93 -6.70 1.64 -0.61
C SER A 93 -5.97 0.42 -0.07
N VAL A 94 -6.70 -0.69 0.12
CA VAL A 94 -6.13 -1.97 0.55
C VAL A 94 -5.01 -2.50 -0.36
N SER A 95 -4.89 -1.96 -1.57
CA SER A 95 -3.80 -2.28 -2.51
C SER A 95 -2.41 -1.89 -2.02
N GLU A 96 -2.29 -0.91 -1.11
CA GLU A 96 -1.01 -0.35 -0.63
C GLU A 96 -0.01 -1.41 -0.20
N LYS A 97 -0.39 -2.25 0.77
CA LYS A 97 0.47 -3.32 1.30
C LYS A 97 0.90 -4.34 0.23
N TYR A 98 0.03 -4.64 -0.73
CA TYR A 98 0.35 -5.63 -1.77
C TYR A 98 1.34 -5.07 -2.80
N ILE A 99 1.24 -3.79 -3.15
CA ILE A 99 2.17 -3.19 -4.11
C ILE A 99 3.52 -2.84 -3.47
N LEU A 100 3.54 -2.49 -2.18
CA LEU A 100 4.77 -2.32 -1.41
C LEU A 100 5.56 -3.63 -1.35
N ALA A 101 4.88 -4.76 -1.13
CA ALA A 101 5.50 -6.09 -1.11
C ALA A 101 6.12 -6.54 -2.44
N CYS A 102 5.97 -5.80 -3.55
CA CYS A 102 6.46 -6.22 -4.87
C CYS A 102 7.95 -5.96 -5.13
N ASN A 103 8.75 -5.39 -4.21
CA ASN A 103 10.09 -4.84 -4.52
C ASN A 103 10.09 -3.78 -5.66
N SER A 104 8.93 -3.25 -6.04
CA SER A 104 8.82 -2.16 -7.00
C SER A 104 8.85 -0.84 -6.23
N MET A 105 9.45 0.21 -6.79
CA MET A 105 9.35 1.54 -6.20
C MET A 105 7.90 2.00 -6.26
N VAL A 106 7.27 2.18 -5.11
CA VAL A 106 5.89 2.65 -5.03
C VAL A 106 5.87 4.15 -5.28
N LEU A 107 5.12 4.57 -6.29
CA LEU A 107 4.82 5.96 -6.60
C LEU A 107 3.55 6.34 -5.84
N TYR A 108 3.71 7.02 -4.71
CA TYR A 108 2.65 7.28 -3.74
C TYR A 108 1.96 8.61 -4.02
N VAL A 109 0.81 8.58 -4.68
CA VAL A 109 -0.03 9.78 -4.83
C VAL A 109 -0.46 10.24 -3.46
N ARG A 110 -0.14 11.50 -3.12
CA ARG A 110 -0.45 12.11 -1.82
C ARG A 110 -1.90 11.81 -1.44
N SER A 111 -2.08 11.14 -0.31
CA SER A 111 -3.37 10.72 0.20
C SER A 111 -3.73 11.52 1.45
N ALA A 112 -5.02 11.77 1.64
CA ALA A 112 -5.56 12.31 2.89
C ALA A 112 -5.82 11.21 3.93
N TYR A 113 -5.66 9.94 3.56
CA TYR A 113 -5.99 8.79 4.38
C TYR A 113 -4.72 8.06 4.81
N HIS A 114 -4.73 7.57 6.05
CA HIS A 114 -3.68 6.74 6.60
C HIS A 114 -4.26 5.41 7.06
N ASP A 115 -3.55 4.33 6.80
CA ASP A 115 -3.75 3.04 7.44
C ASP A 115 -2.85 2.97 8.70
N PHE A 116 -3.08 2.00 9.58
CA PHE A 116 -2.32 1.90 10.85
C PHE A 116 -0.81 1.78 10.62
N PHE A 117 -0.40 1.11 9.53
CA PHE A 117 1.01 0.91 9.19
C PHE A 117 1.59 2.06 8.34
N SER A 118 0.77 2.85 7.65
CA SER A 118 1.30 3.80 6.66
C SER A 118 1.98 5.01 7.30
N ARG A 119 1.67 5.29 8.57
CA ARG A 119 2.30 6.35 9.37
C ARG A 119 3.76 6.07 9.72
N GLY A 120 4.18 4.81 9.73
CA GLY A 120 5.58 4.43 9.96
C GLY A 120 6.44 4.46 8.69
N MET A 121 5.86 4.76 7.53
CA MET A 121 6.61 4.88 6.28
C MET A 121 7.20 6.28 6.09
N SER A 122 8.27 6.34 5.30
CA SER A 122 9.03 7.57 5.04
C SER A 122 9.25 7.75 3.54
N PRO A 123 9.02 8.95 2.99
CA PRO A 123 9.33 9.27 1.60
C PRO A 123 10.82 9.08 1.31
N LEU A 124 11.15 8.67 0.09
CA LEU A 124 12.51 8.36 -0.39
C LEU A 124 13.23 7.22 0.33
N GLN A 125 12.62 6.63 1.35
CA GLN A 125 13.05 5.37 1.95
C GLN A 125 12.13 4.23 1.54
N HIS A 126 10.83 4.39 1.76
CA HIS A 126 9.84 3.33 1.56
C HIS A 126 9.03 3.51 0.26
N TYR A 127 8.91 4.75 -0.23
CA TYR A 127 8.15 5.10 -1.42
C TYR A 127 8.64 6.42 -2.03
N TRP A 128 8.24 6.69 -3.27
CA TRP A 128 8.44 7.97 -3.95
C TRP A 128 7.18 8.83 -3.89
N PRO A 129 7.21 10.05 -3.33
CA PRO A 129 6.02 10.90 -3.22
C PRO A 129 5.59 11.48 -4.58
N ILE A 130 4.29 11.48 -4.84
CA ILE A 130 3.66 12.03 -6.05
C ILE A 130 2.64 13.09 -5.64
N ARG A 131 2.72 14.28 -6.25
CA ARG A 131 1.74 15.35 -6.03
C ARG A 131 0.38 14.93 -6.58
N ASP A 132 -0.69 15.14 -5.82
CA ASP A 132 -2.03 14.82 -6.31
C ASP A 132 -2.48 15.80 -7.40
N ASN A 133 -2.37 17.11 -7.17
CA ASN A 133 -2.80 18.15 -8.11
C ASN A 133 -2.08 18.12 -9.48
N THR A 134 -0.83 17.66 -9.54
CA THR A 134 -0.04 17.56 -10.79
C THR A 134 0.41 16.13 -11.10
N LYS A 135 -0.36 15.13 -10.66
CA LYS A 135 0.01 13.70 -10.68
C LYS A 135 0.60 13.19 -11.99
N CYS A 136 0.10 13.59 -13.16
CA CYS A 136 0.63 13.11 -14.44
C CYS A 136 2.07 13.57 -14.68
N SER A 137 2.39 14.83 -14.35
CA SER A 137 3.75 15.33 -14.48
C SER A 137 4.68 14.75 -13.43
N SER A 138 4.19 14.61 -12.19
CA SER A 138 4.96 13.99 -11.11
C SER A 138 5.27 12.52 -11.41
N LEU A 139 4.31 11.77 -11.95
CA LEU A 139 4.51 10.37 -12.36
C LEU A 139 5.54 10.25 -13.48
N LYS A 140 5.46 11.13 -14.49
CA LYS A 140 6.43 11.13 -15.60
C LYS A 140 7.84 11.41 -15.09
N TYR A 141 7.99 12.47 -14.29
CA TYR A 141 9.27 12.82 -13.67
C TYR A 141 9.83 11.66 -12.83
N ALA A 142 9.02 11.05 -11.96
CA ALA A 142 9.45 9.95 -11.10
C ALA A 142 9.93 8.72 -11.89
N VAL A 143 9.25 8.38 -13.00
CA VAL A 143 9.64 7.26 -13.88
C VAL A 143 10.94 7.56 -14.62
N GLU A 144 11.10 8.78 -15.15
CA GLU A 144 12.33 9.19 -15.84
C GLU A 144 13.51 9.25 -14.88
N TRP A 145 13.31 9.83 -13.69
CA TRP A 145 14.29 9.82 -12.62
C TRP A 145 14.69 8.40 -12.25
N GLY A 146 13.72 7.51 -11.98
CA GLY A 146 14.01 6.14 -11.57
C GLY A 146 14.70 5.31 -12.65
N ASN A 147 14.39 5.57 -13.93
CA ASN A 147 15.04 4.89 -15.05
C ASN A 147 16.48 5.36 -15.24
N ASN A 148 16.83 6.58 -14.80
CA ASN A 148 18.20 7.09 -14.78
C ASN A 148 18.95 6.78 -13.47
N HIS A 149 18.24 6.47 -12.38
CA HIS A 149 18.77 6.17 -11.04
C HIS A 149 18.31 4.78 -10.58
N THR A 150 18.66 3.77 -11.38
CA THR A 150 18.07 2.44 -11.24
C THR A 150 18.44 1.77 -9.91
N GLN A 151 19.64 2.01 -9.38
CA GLN A 151 20.07 1.43 -8.10
C GLN A 151 19.27 2.02 -6.94
N GLU A 152 19.08 3.34 -6.94
CA GLU A 152 18.33 4.07 -5.94
C GLU A 152 16.84 3.71 -6.00
N ALA A 153 16.27 3.65 -7.20
CA ALA A 153 14.88 3.22 -7.40
C ALA A 153 14.64 1.79 -6.90
N GLN A 154 15.57 0.87 -7.18
CA GLN A 154 15.51 -0.49 -6.64
C GLN A 154 15.61 -0.50 -5.12
N SER A 155 16.55 0.25 -4.54
CA SER A 155 16.74 0.35 -3.09
C SER A 155 15.48 0.86 -2.37
N ILE A 156 14.78 1.85 -2.93
CA ILE A 156 13.51 2.34 -2.37
C ILE A 156 12.44 1.23 -2.42
N GLY A 157 12.32 0.53 -3.55
CA GLY A 157 11.38 -0.59 -3.69
C GLY A 157 11.66 -1.75 -2.73
N GLU A 158 12.93 -2.12 -2.54
CA GLU A 158 13.37 -3.15 -1.61
C GLU A 158 13.12 -2.74 -0.15
N ALA A 159 13.40 -1.49 0.20
CA ALA A 159 13.12 -0.97 1.55
C ALA A 159 11.61 -0.92 1.86
N GLY A 160 10.78 -0.48 0.91
CA GLY A 160 9.31 -0.51 1.06
C GLY A 160 8.75 -1.92 1.20
N SER A 161 9.30 -2.88 0.44
CA SER A 161 8.94 -4.29 0.55
C SER A 161 9.37 -4.88 1.89
N ARG A 162 10.62 -4.66 2.28
CA ARG A 162 11.17 -5.10 3.57
C ARG A 162 10.32 -4.59 4.74
N TYR A 163 9.90 -3.32 4.71
CA TYR A 163 8.97 -2.77 5.71
C TYR A 163 7.70 -3.61 5.84
N VAL A 164 7.04 -3.95 4.72
CA VAL A 164 5.84 -4.77 4.76
C VAL A 164 6.12 -6.21 5.20
N PHE A 165 7.25 -6.81 4.82
CA PHE A 165 7.62 -8.16 5.26
C PHE A 165 8.01 -8.24 6.74
N GLN A 166 8.55 -7.17 7.31
CA GLN A 166 9.06 -7.14 8.68
C GLN A 166 8.07 -6.53 9.67
N GLU A 167 7.51 -5.36 9.35
CA GLU A 167 6.68 -4.57 10.25
C GLU A 167 5.18 -4.93 10.15
N MET A 168 4.75 -5.61 9.09
CA MET A 168 3.36 -6.07 8.95
C MET A 168 3.19 -7.58 9.13
N LYS A 169 4.04 -8.23 9.93
CA LYS A 169 3.79 -9.62 10.33
C LYS A 169 2.51 -9.71 11.16
N MET A 170 1.81 -10.84 11.07
CA MET A 170 0.56 -11.02 11.82
C MET A 170 0.74 -10.89 13.33
N GLU A 171 1.91 -11.27 13.87
CA GLU A 171 2.28 -11.04 15.28
C GLU A 171 2.17 -9.56 15.66
N PHE A 172 2.77 -8.65 14.87
CA PHE A 172 2.71 -7.21 15.13
C PHE A 172 1.33 -6.60 14.85
N VAL A 173 0.55 -7.17 13.92
CA VAL A 173 -0.86 -6.75 13.74
C VAL A 173 -1.67 -7.07 14.99
N TYR A 174 -1.50 -8.26 15.57
CA TYR A 174 -2.19 -8.63 16.81
C TYR A 174 -1.68 -7.81 18.00
N ASP A 175 -0.38 -7.57 18.12
CA ASP A 175 0.19 -6.71 19.17
C ASP A 175 -0.37 -5.28 19.10
N TYR A 176 -0.46 -4.71 17.89
CA TYR A 176 -1.08 -3.39 17.68
C TYR A 176 -2.55 -3.37 18.11
N MET A 177 -3.34 -4.37 17.72
CA MET A 177 -4.75 -4.47 18.10
C MET A 177 -4.90 -4.62 19.62
N PHE A 178 -4.10 -5.48 20.24
CA PHE A 178 -4.12 -5.70 21.69
C PHE A 178 -3.75 -4.44 22.46
N HIS A 179 -2.68 -3.75 22.05
CA HIS A 179 -2.27 -2.48 22.63
C HIS A 179 -3.38 -1.43 22.51
N LEU A 180 -3.93 -1.23 21.30
CA LEU A 180 -4.99 -0.27 21.05
C LEU A 180 -6.20 -0.50 21.95
N LEU A 181 -6.68 -1.75 22.04
CA LEU A 181 -7.84 -2.09 22.86
C LEU A 181 -7.54 -1.93 24.37
N THR A 182 -6.32 -2.26 24.80
CA THR A 182 -5.88 -2.13 26.19
C THR A 182 -5.77 -0.67 26.61
N GLU A 183 -5.15 0.20 25.80
CA GLU A 183 -5.07 1.63 26.08
C GLU A 183 -6.44 2.30 26.02
N TYR A 184 -7.28 1.91 25.07
CA TYR A 184 -8.66 2.41 24.99
C TYR A 184 -9.48 2.04 26.23
N ALA A 185 -9.34 0.81 26.73
CA ALA A 185 -10.05 0.36 27.92
C ALA A 185 -9.72 1.18 29.17
N LYS A 186 -8.50 1.72 29.30
CA LYS A 186 -8.11 2.63 30.41
C LYS A 186 -8.87 3.96 30.40
N LEU A 187 -9.43 4.36 29.26
CA LEU A 187 -10.21 5.60 29.13
C LEU A 187 -11.67 5.43 29.60
N LEU A 188 -12.13 4.20 29.83
CA LEU A 188 -13.50 3.92 30.24
C LEU A 188 -13.76 4.49 31.64
N ARG A 189 -14.79 5.32 31.75
CA ARG A 189 -15.26 5.91 33.01
C ARG A 189 -16.37 5.09 33.67
N PHE A 190 -16.59 3.87 33.21
CA PHE A 190 -17.64 2.97 33.66
C PHE A 190 -17.13 1.52 33.64
N LYS A 191 -17.78 0.63 34.38
CA LYS A 191 -17.53 -0.81 34.33
C LYS A 191 -18.42 -1.43 33.24
N PRO A 192 -17.86 -2.01 32.16
CA PRO A 192 -18.66 -2.66 31.13
C PRO A 192 -19.50 -3.82 31.68
N THR A 193 -20.72 -3.97 31.17
CA THR A 193 -21.59 -5.13 31.41
C THR A 193 -22.08 -5.68 30.07
N VAL A 194 -22.46 -6.96 30.05
CA VAL A 194 -23.00 -7.60 28.84
C VAL A 194 -24.44 -7.08 28.62
N PRO A 195 -24.74 -6.43 27.48
CA PRO A 195 -26.08 -5.91 27.24
C PRO A 195 -27.07 -7.05 26.95
N PRO A 196 -28.36 -6.91 27.32
CA PRO A 196 -29.39 -7.88 26.96
C PRO A 196 -29.44 -8.14 25.45
N GLY A 197 -29.50 -9.41 25.07
CA GLY A 197 -29.52 -9.82 23.66
C GLY A 197 -28.16 -9.86 22.96
N ALA A 198 -27.06 -9.59 23.66
CA ALA A 198 -25.72 -9.83 23.12
C ALA A 198 -25.52 -11.32 22.81
N VAL A 199 -24.92 -11.60 21.66
CA VAL A 199 -24.57 -12.96 21.22
C VAL A 199 -23.07 -13.12 21.34
N GLU A 200 -22.63 -14.20 21.99
CA GLU A 200 -21.21 -14.54 22.09
C GLU A 200 -20.64 -14.91 20.72
N VAL A 201 -19.47 -14.33 20.41
CA VAL A 201 -18.72 -14.61 19.20
C VAL A 201 -17.49 -15.43 19.58
N SER A 202 -17.40 -16.65 19.04
CA SER A 202 -16.26 -17.56 19.18
C SER A 202 -15.72 -17.91 17.79
N PRO A 203 -14.51 -18.48 17.67
CA PRO A 203 -14.01 -18.98 16.39
C PRO A 203 -14.98 -19.97 15.71
N GLU A 204 -15.63 -20.83 16.49
CA GLU A 204 -16.63 -21.78 16.02
C GLU A 204 -17.88 -21.06 15.52
N THR A 205 -18.46 -20.14 16.30
CA THR A 205 -19.69 -19.44 15.87
C THR A 205 -19.45 -18.54 14.66
N MET A 206 -18.24 -17.98 14.51
CA MET A 206 -17.88 -17.21 13.31
C MET A 206 -17.75 -18.09 12.06
N ALA A 207 -17.13 -19.26 12.15
CA ALA A 207 -16.80 -20.08 10.98
C ALA A 207 -17.91 -21.09 10.59
N CYS A 208 -18.70 -21.58 11.55
CA CYS A 208 -19.68 -22.66 11.33
C CYS A 208 -20.78 -22.30 10.32
N HIS A 209 -21.19 -21.03 10.27
CA HIS A 209 -22.24 -20.56 9.36
C HIS A 209 -21.70 -20.15 7.98
N GLN A 210 -20.39 -20.23 7.78
CA GLN A 210 -19.74 -19.83 6.52
C GLN A 210 -19.51 -21.05 5.63
N ASN A 211 -19.55 -20.84 4.31
CA ASN A 211 -19.33 -21.89 3.31
C ASN A 211 -18.33 -21.45 2.24
N GLY A 212 -17.81 -22.43 1.49
CA GLY A 212 -16.91 -22.20 0.36
C GLY A 212 -15.66 -21.41 0.73
N THR A 213 -15.34 -20.40 -0.08
CA THR A 213 -14.12 -19.58 0.06
C THR A 213 -14.04 -18.83 1.39
N TYR A 214 -15.17 -18.36 1.95
CA TYR A 214 -15.19 -17.65 3.23
C TYR A 214 -14.72 -18.55 4.37
N ARG A 215 -15.35 -19.74 4.50
CA ARG A 215 -14.94 -20.73 5.50
C ARG A 215 -13.49 -21.14 5.31
N LYS A 216 -13.07 -21.40 4.07
CA LYS A 216 -11.68 -21.76 3.75
C LYS A 216 -10.70 -20.71 4.27
N PHE A 217 -10.91 -19.43 3.97
CA PHE A 217 -10.00 -18.38 4.39
C PHE A 217 -10.05 -18.12 5.90
N MET A 218 -11.21 -18.24 6.54
CA MET A 218 -11.30 -18.17 8.01
C MET A 218 -10.46 -19.27 8.67
N MET A 219 -10.57 -20.51 8.18
CA MET A 219 -9.78 -21.64 8.69
C MET A 219 -8.28 -21.48 8.40
N GLU A 220 -7.91 -20.96 7.23
CA GLU A 220 -6.51 -20.66 6.89
C GLU A 220 -5.90 -19.56 7.78
N SER A 221 -6.72 -18.62 8.28
CA SER A 221 -6.29 -17.55 9.18
C SER A 221 -6.47 -17.87 10.67
N LEU A 222 -6.95 -19.07 11.02
CA LEU A 222 -7.27 -19.43 12.40
C LEU A 222 -6.00 -19.52 13.25
N VAL A 223 -5.91 -18.68 14.28
CA VAL A 223 -4.90 -18.76 15.33
C VAL A 223 -5.35 -19.82 16.34
N ARG A 224 -4.55 -20.88 16.53
CA ARG A 224 -4.93 -22.06 17.34
C ARG A 224 -4.72 -21.87 18.84
N SER A 225 -3.75 -21.06 19.21
CA SER A 225 -3.40 -20.78 20.60
C SER A 225 -2.93 -19.34 20.72
N PRO A 226 -3.14 -18.70 21.89
CA PRO A 226 -2.46 -17.46 22.22
C PRO A 226 -0.93 -17.60 22.09
N SER A 227 -0.23 -16.49 21.95
CA SER A 227 1.22 -16.51 22.07
C SER A 227 1.63 -16.78 23.51
N ASP A 228 2.58 -17.69 23.71
CA ASP A 228 3.21 -17.93 25.02
C ASP A 228 4.21 -16.81 25.37
N SER A 229 4.61 -16.02 24.37
CA SER A 229 5.34 -14.78 24.61
C SER A 229 4.35 -13.68 24.97
N VAL A 230 4.64 -12.94 26.04
CA VAL A 230 4.02 -11.62 26.22
C VAL A 230 4.23 -10.81 24.94
N PRO A 231 3.26 -9.96 24.53
CA PRO A 231 3.48 -9.01 23.44
C PRO A 231 4.84 -8.36 23.70
N CYS A 232 5.76 -8.48 22.74
CA CYS A 232 7.11 -7.94 22.88
C CYS A 232 6.99 -6.56 23.51
N ASN A 233 7.79 -6.24 24.54
CA ASN A 233 7.78 -4.91 25.17
C ASN A 233 7.71 -3.88 24.06
N LEU A 234 6.52 -3.30 23.84
CA LEU A 234 6.33 -2.37 22.75
C LEU A 234 7.37 -1.29 22.98
N PRO A 235 8.13 -0.91 21.94
CA PRO A 235 9.07 0.18 22.11
C PRO A 235 8.31 1.35 22.73
N PRO A 236 8.94 2.07 23.68
CA PRO A 236 8.29 3.21 24.29
C PRO A 236 7.76 4.13 23.20
N ALA A 237 6.60 4.73 23.44
CA ALA A 237 6.04 5.69 22.52
C ALA A 237 7.09 6.77 22.24
N PHE A 238 7.19 7.20 20.98
CA PHE A 238 8.03 8.35 20.64
C PHE A 238 7.67 9.52 21.52
N ASP A 239 8.69 10.20 22.04
CA ASP A 239 8.45 11.47 22.68
C ASP A 239 8.00 12.52 21.64
N SER A 240 7.46 13.63 22.13
CA SER A 240 6.92 14.69 21.26
C SER A 240 7.96 15.28 20.30
N ASN A 241 9.25 15.26 20.66
CA ASN A 241 10.32 15.78 19.82
C ASN A 241 10.71 14.75 18.76
N GLU A 242 10.87 13.48 19.12
CA GLU A 242 11.16 12.39 18.19
C GLU A 242 10.07 12.28 17.10
N LEU A 243 8.80 12.38 17.50
CA LEU A 243 7.68 12.34 16.57
C LEU A 243 7.66 13.55 15.64
N ARG A 244 8.00 14.73 16.17
CA ARG A 244 8.12 15.96 15.39
C ARG A 244 9.28 15.88 14.39
N ASP A 245 10.44 15.40 14.82
CA ASP A 245 11.62 15.23 13.98
C ASP A 245 11.35 14.23 12.84
N PHE A 246 10.63 13.15 13.13
CA PHE A 246 10.17 12.20 12.10
C PHE A 246 9.27 12.86 11.06
N TRP A 247 8.26 13.63 11.48
CA TRP A 247 7.37 14.34 10.56
C TRP A 247 8.09 15.43 9.77
N ASP A 248 8.92 16.23 10.43
CA ASP A 248 9.72 17.28 9.78
C ASP A 248 10.70 16.66 8.76
N GLY A 249 11.27 15.49 9.04
CA GLY A 249 12.10 14.72 8.12
C GLY A 249 11.33 14.23 6.88
N ASN A 250 10.12 13.72 7.07
CA ASN A 250 9.24 13.32 5.98
C ASN A 250 8.85 14.53 5.11
N ASP A 251 8.46 15.65 5.72
CA ASP A 251 8.10 16.88 5.02
C ASP A 251 9.27 17.47 4.23
N LYS A 252 10.47 17.49 4.81
CA LYS A 252 11.70 17.89 4.10
C LYS A 252 11.97 17.00 2.89
N SER A 253 11.79 15.68 3.02
CA SER A 253 11.99 14.73 1.92
C SER A 253 10.99 14.94 0.78
N ILE A 254 9.72 15.19 1.11
CA ILE A 254 8.69 15.53 0.12
C ILE A 254 9.05 16.84 -0.59
N LYS A 255 9.33 17.92 0.15
CA LYS A 255 9.70 19.23 -0.42
C LYS A 255 10.93 19.14 -1.32
N ARG A 256 11.88 18.25 -1.01
CA ARG A 256 13.05 18.01 -1.86
C ARG A 256 12.66 17.41 -3.22
N VAL A 257 11.80 16.39 -3.24
CA VAL A 257 11.31 15.81 -4.51
C VAL A 257 10.53 16.83 -5.31
N GLU A 258 9.69 17.61 -4.64
CA GLU A 258 8.92 18.70 -5.22
C GLU A 258 9.83 19.73 -5.91
N ALA A 259 10.92 20.16 -5.24
CA ALA A 259 11.90 21.06 -5.83
C ALA A 259 12.61 20.46 -7.06
N TRP A 260 12.99 19.18 -7.02
CA TRP A 260 13.59 18.51 -8.17
C TRP A 260 12.63 18.41 -9.36
N GLU A 261 11.35 18.12 -9.10
CA GLU A 261 10.32 18.10 -10.14
C GLU A 261 10.17 19.49 -10.77
N ASP A 262 10.13 20.56 -9.96
CA ASP A 262 9.95 21.92 -10.46
C ASP A 262 11.14 22.37 -11.32
N GLU A 263 12.37 22.03 -10.91
CA GLU A 263 13.57 22.29 -11.70
C GLU A 263 13.58 21.51 -13.02
N TYR A 264 13.17 20.24 -13.00
CA TYR A 264 13.03 19.42 -14.19
C TYR A 264 12.06 20.05 -15.19
N TRP A 265 10.88 20.46 -14.75
CA TRP A 265 9.87 21.07 -15.64
C TRP A 265 10.22 22.48 -16.10
N ARG A 266 11.07 23.21 -15.38
CA ARG A 266 11.62 24.49 -15.84
C ARG A 266 12.56 24.32 -17.04
N THR A 267 13.28 23.19 -17.11
CA THR A 267 14.26 22.89 -18.17
C THR A 267 13.69 22.02 -19.30
N HIS A 268 12.60 21.29 -19.04
CA HIS A 268 11.92 20.43 -20.00
C HIS A 268 10.43 20.79 -20.08
N PRO A 269 10.06 21.89 -20.76
CA PRO A 269 8.67 22.37 -20.78
C PRO A 269 7.69 21.28 -21.22
N LYS A 270 6.57 21.20 -20.51
CA LYS A 270 5.48 20.26 -20.85
C LYS A 270 5.00 20.57 -22.27
N PRO A 271 4.76 19.57 -23.13
CA PRO A 271 4.14 19.81 -24.41
C PRO A 271 2.77 20.45 -24.19
N ASN A 272 2.33 21.27 -25.14
CA ASN A 272 1.00 21.87 -25.10
C ASN A 272 -0.03 20.75 -25.37
N LEU A 273 -0.48 20.11 -24.30
CA LEU A 273 -1.49 19.07 -24.35
C LEU A 273 -2.83 19.78 -24.38
N GLY A 274 -3.25 20.17 -25.59
CA GLY A 274 -4.54 20.84 -25.81
C GLY A 274 -5.68 20.15 -25.06
N SER A 275 -6.60 20.97 -24.55
CA SER A 275 -7.81 20.59 -23.81
C SER A 275 -8.67 19.58 -24.55
#